data_AF-X0T1I9-F1
#
_entry.id   AF-X0T1I9-F1
#
_cell.length_a   1.000
_cell.length_b   1.000
_cell.length_c   1.000
_cell.angle_alpha   90.00
_cell.angle_beta   90.00
_cell.angle_gamma   90.00
#
_symmetry.space_group_name_H-M   'P 1'
#
loop_
_entity.id
_entity.type
_entity.pdbx_description
1 polymer ?
#
loop_
_entity_poly.entity_id
_entity_poly.type
_entity_poly.pdbx_seq_one_letter_code
_entity_poly.pdbx_strand_id
1 'polypeptide(L)'
;MHKTYKDVYDDILSDRNLTEGMMRNDPRALAEWNKKMTGGEKPPPDYEEMTERMESGEWPVEQIEQKRKEVMGLSESSEADGD
;
A
#
# COMPACT_ATOMS: atom_id res chain seq x y z
N MET A 1 5.06 21.43 -11.52
CA MET A 1 3.76 21.39 -10.82
C MET A 1 3.74 20.10 -10.03
N HIS A 2 3.71 20.16 -8.70
CA HIS A 2 3.50 18.97 -7.89
C HIS A 2 2.03 18.56 -8.03
N LYS A 3 1.78 17.31 -8.43
CA LYS A 3 0.41 16.76 -8.45
C LYS A 3 -0.10 16.79 -7.01
N THR A 4 -1.28 17.34 -6.81
CA THR A 4 -1.90 17.29 -5.48
C THR A 4 -2.36 15.86 -5.22
N TYR A 5 -2.55 15.49 -3.96
CA TYR A 5 -3.17 14.21 -3.61
C TYR A 5 -4.51 14.01 -4.35
N LYS A 6 -5.28 15.09 -4.54
CA LYS A 6 -6.53 15.05 -5.31
C LYS A 6 -6.29 14.63 -6.76
N ASP A 7 -5.28 15.19 -7.43
CA ASP A 7 -4.94 14.80 -8.81
C ASP A 7 -4.52 13.33 -8.90
N VAL A 8 -3.80 12.82 -7.88
CA VAL A 8 -3.38 11.41 -7.83
C VAL A 8 -4.60 10.50 -7.67
N TYR A 9 -5.51 10.82 -6.76
CA TYR A 9 -6.76 10.06 -6.60
C TYR A 9 -7.63 10.12 -7.85
N ASP A 10 -7.76 11.28 -8.50
CA ASP A 10 -8.55 11.43 -9.71
C ASP A 10 -7.98 10.61 -10.87
N ASP A 11 -6.65 10.58 -11.03
CA ASP A 11 -5.96 9.73 -12.02
C ASP A 11 -6.20 8.23 -11.78
N ILE A 12 -6.11 7.80 -10.52
CA ILE A 12 -6.34 6.41 -10.11
C ILE A 12 -7.80 6.00 -10.35
N LEU A 13 -8.75 6.79 -9.86
CA LEU A 13 -10.17 6.48 -9.93
C LEU A 13 -10.73 6.60 -11.36
N SER A 14 -10.06 7.37 -12.21
CA SER A 14 -10.36 7.45 -13.64
C SER A 14 -9.86 6.21 -14.42
N ASP A 15 -8.86 5.50 -13.90
CA ASP A 15 -8.39 4.24 -14.49
C ASP A 15 -9.33 3.09 -14.10
N ARG A 16 -10.21 2.72 -15.04
CA ARG A 16 -11.18 1.64 -14.85
C ARG A 16 -10.53 0.27 -14.65
N ASN A 17 -9.44 -0.02 -15.35
CA ASN A 17 -8.78 -1.31 -15.22
C ASN A 17 -8.14 -1.45 -13.83
N LEU A 18 -7.50 -0.39 -13.37
CA LEU A 18 -6.92 -0.34 -12.02
C LEU A 18 -8.02 -0.44 -10.96
N THR A 19 -9.09 0.35 -11.10
CA THR A 19 -10.21 0.37 -10.14
C THR A 19 -10.93 -0.98 -10.08
N GLU A 20 -11.20 -1.63 -11.22
CA GLU A 20 -11.79 -2.98 -11.26
C GLU A 20 -10.86 -4.02 -10.64
N GLY A 21 -9.55 -3.94 -10.90
CA GLY A 21 -8.57 -4.81 -10.29
C GLY A 21 -8.53 -4.66 -8.76
N MET A 22 -8.53 -3.42 -8.27
CA MET A 22 -8.60 -3.14 -6.83
C MET A 22 -9.88 -3.68 -6.19
N MET A 23 -11.04 -3.51 -6.85
CA MET A 23 -12.32 -4.06 -6.38
C MET A 23 -12.29 -5.60 -6.30
N ARG A 24 -11.50 -6.26 -7.15
CA ARG A 24 -11.30 -7.71 -7.13
C ARG A 24 -10.19 -8.18 -6.18
N ASN A 25 -9.57 -7.27 -5.44
CA ASN A 25 -8.36 -7.54 -4.63
C ASN A 25 -7.23 -8.16 -5.48
N ASP A 26 -7.11 -7.72 -6.74
CA ASP A 26 -6.00 -8.14 -7.60
C ASP A 26 -4.69 -7.56 -7.03
N PRO A 27 -3.72 -8.42 -6.66
CA PRO A 27 -2.45 -7.97 -6.10
C PRO A 27 -1.69 -7.02 -7.04
N ARG A 28 -1.81 -7.20 -8.36
CA ARG A 28 -1.12 -6.34 -9.34
C ARG A 28 -1.70 -4.93 -9.35
N ALA A 29 -3.03 -4.84 -9.26
CA ALA A 29 -3.72 -3.56 -9.19
C ALA A 29 -3.38 -2.81 -7.90
N LEU A 30 -3.24 -3.53 -6.78
CA LEU A 30 -2.85 -2.92 -5.51
C LEU A 30 -1.38 -2.47 -5.50
N ALA A 31 -0.47 -3.21 -6.14
CA ALA A 31 0.92 -2.78 -6.30
C ALA A 31 1.02 -1.47 -7.10
N GLU A 32 0.33 -1.40 -8.24
CA GLU A 32 0.28 -0.21 -9.09
C GLU A 32 -0.38 0.98 -8.38
N TRP A 33 -1.43 0.72 -7.60
CA TRP A 33 -2.06 1.74 -6.76
C TRP A 33 -1.08 2.31 -5.72
N ASN A 34 -0.36 1.44 -5.00
CA ASN A 34 0.62 1.86 -4.00
C ASN A 34 1.70 2.75 -4.64
N LYS A 35 2.20 2.35 -5.82
CA LYS A 35 3.20 3.12 -6.58
C LYS A 35 2.69 4.50 -6.99
N LYS A 36 1.43 4.60 -7.45
CA LYS A 36 0.83 5.90 -7.77
C LYS A 36 0.64 6.77 -6.52
N MET A 37 0.25 6.16 -5.40
CA MET A 37 0.03 6.84 -4.12
C MET A 37 1.31 7.38 -3.49
N THR A 38 2.42 6.65 -3.58
CA THR A 38 3.74 7.13 -3.13
C THR A 38 4.40 8.08 -4.13
N GLY A 39 3.72 8.45 -5.22
CA GLY A 39 4.30 9.28 -6.27
C GLY A 39 5.47 8.61 -7.00
N GLY A 40 5.56 7.28 -6.95
CA GLY A 40 6.69 6.51 -7.46
C GLY A 40 7.88 6.47 -6.52
N GLU A 41 7.76 6.97 -5.27
CA GLU A 41 8.79 6.75 -4.25
C GLU A 41 8.92 5.26 -3.96
N LYS A 42 10.19 4.82 -3.89
CA LYS A 42 10.50 3.44 -3.59
C LYS A 42 10.01 3.12 -2.18
N PRO A 43 9.25 2.02 -2.01
CA PRO A 43 8.95 1.54 -0.68
C PRO A 43 10.25 1.26 0.10
N PRO A 44 10.18 1.25 1.44
CA PRO A 44 11.24 0.66 2.26
C PRO A 44 11.60 -0.74 1.76
N PRO A 45 12.86 -1.20 1.92
CA PRO A 45 13.32 -2.49 1.39
C PRO A 45 12.43 -3.67 1.82
N ASP A 46 11.88 -3.65 3.05
CA ASP A 46 10.95 -4.68 3.52
C ASP A 46 9.61 -4.70 2.75
N TYR A 47 9.17 -3.57 2.21
CA TYR A 47 7.97 -3.47 1.37
C TYR A 47 8.28 -3.69 -0.12
N GLU A 48 9.54 -3.55 -0.54
CA GLU A 48 9.96 -3.81 -1.92
C GLU A 48 9.71 -5.27 -2.29
N GLU A 49 10.15 -6.22 -1.46
CA GLU A 49 9.90 -7.66 -1.66
C GLU A 49 8.40 -7.98 -1.73
N MET A 50 7.60 -7.35 -0.87
CA MET A 50 6.14 -7.52 -0.88
C MET A 50 5.52 -6.97 -2.17
N THR A 51 6.02 -5.83 -2.65
CA THR A 51 5.54 -5.19 -3.87
C THR A 51 5.89 -6.02 -5.10
N GLU A 52 7.12 -6.54 -5.19
CA GLU A 52 7.56 -7.39 -6.30
C GLU A 52 6.74 -8.69 -6.41
N ARG A 53 6.38 -9.30 -5.28
CA ARG A 53 5.47 -10.45 -5.24
C ARG A 53 4.07 -10.08 -5.72
N MET A 54 3.55 -8.94 -5.25
CA MET A 54 2.24 -8.44 -5.69
C MET A 54 2.21 -8.11 -7.19
N GLU A 55 3.28 -7.52 -7.74
CA GLU A 55 3.45 -7.29 -9.19
C GLU A 55 3.49 -8.61 -9.98
N SER A 56 4.07 -9.66 -9.41
CA SER A 56 4.06 -11.01 -10.01
C SER A 56 2.66 -11.66 -9.99
N GLY A 57 1.73 -11.13 -9.19
CA GLY A 57 0.38 -11.66 -9.00
C GLY A 57 0.23 -12.53 -7.75
N GLU A 58 1.24 -12.57 -6.89
CA GLU A 58 1.28 -13.36 -5.67
C GLU A 58 1.01 -12.47 -4.46
N TRP A 59 0.12 -12.91 -3.58
CA TRP A 59 -0.12 -12.21 -2.32
C TRP A 59 0.90 -12.65 -1.27
N PRO A 60 1.75 -11.76 -0.72
CA PRO A 60 2.66 -12.09 0.36
C PRO A 60 1.92 -12.07 1.71
N VAL A 61 0.94 -12.99 1.86
CA VAL A 61 -0.02 -13.00 2.98
C VAL A 61 0.71 -13.04 4.33
N GLU A 62 1.71 -13.90 4.50
CA GLU A 62 2.45 -14.03 5.76
C GLU A 62 3.16 -12.73 6.16
N GLN A 63 3.80 -12.06 5.20
CA GLN A 63 4.51 -10.80 5.48
C GLN A 63 3.54 -9.64 5.75
N ILE A 64 2.41 -9.59 5.04
CA ILE A 64 1.36 -8.60 5.29
C ILE A 64 0.74 -8.83 6.67
N GLU A 65 0.47 -10.07 7.06
CA GLU A 65 -0.06 -10.39 8.39
C GLU A 65 0.94 -10.08 9.50
N GLN A 66 2.22 -10.41 9.30
CA GLN A 66 3.27 -10.08 10.25
C GLN A 66 3.40 -8.56 10.41
N LYS A 67 3.43 -7.81 9.31
CA LYS A 67 3.51 -6.35 9.34
C LYS A 67 2.26 -5.71 9.95
N ARG A 68 1.08 -6.27 9.67
CA ARG A 68 -0.19 -5.85 10.30
C ARG A 68 -0.13 -6.07 11.81
N LYS A 69 0.37 -7.22 12.28
CA LYS A 69 0.55 -7.50 13.71
C LYS A 69 1.54 -6.56 14.37
N GLU A 70 2.64 -6.21 13.68
CA GLU A 70 3.62 -5.25 14.18
C GLU A 70 3.02 -3.84 14.31
N VAL A 71 2.39 -3.32 13.24
CA VAL A 71 1.76 -1.99 13.23
C VAL A 71 0.61 -1.90 14.23
N MET A 72 -0.24 -2.93 14.31
CA MET A 72 -1.37 -2.97 15.23
C MET A 72 -0.90 -3.20 16.68
N GLY A 73 0.16 -3.99 16.90
CA GLY A 73 0.77 -4.20 18.22
C GLY A 73 1.51 -2.96 18.76
N LEU A 74 1.98 -2.07 17.88
CA LEU A 74 2.52 -0.76 18.23
C LEU A 74 1.45 0.24 18.69
N SER A 75 0.16 0.01 18.37
CA SER A 75 -0.94 0.90 18.76
C SER A 75 -1.36 0.77 20.23
N GLU A 76 -0.89 -0.25 20.97
CA GLU A 76 -1.22 -0.48 22.39
C GLU A 76 -0.20 0.13 23.36
N SER A 77 0.83 0.86 22.89
CA SER A 77 1.91 1.38 23.75
C SER A 77 2.02 2.92 23.78
N SER A 78 0.99 3.67 23.39
CA SER A 78 0.95 5.12 23.58
C SER A 78 -0.16 5.55 24.54
N GLU A 79 -0.12 5.03 25.78
CA GLU A 79 -0.85 5.59 26.90
C GLU A 79 -0.17 5.17 28.22
N ALA A 80 0.89 5.89 28.60
CA ALA A 80 1.30 6.15 30.00
C ALA A 80 2.71 6.75 30.01
N ASP A 81 2.83 8.07 29.87
CA ASP A 81 3.92 8.82 30.52
C ASP A 81 3.49 10.29 30.58
N GLY A 82 2.57 10.53 31.52
CA GLY A 82 2.33 11.84 32.10
C GLY A 82 2.55 11.70 33.60
N ASP A 83 3.75 12.06 34.05
CA ASP A 83 4.06 12.48 35.41
C ASP A 83 4.86 13.79 35.34
#